data_AF-A0AA43JMF8-F1
#
_entry.id   AF-A0AA43JMF8-F1
#
_cell.length_a   1.000
_cell.length_b   1.000
_cell.length_c   1.000
_cell.angle_alpha   90.00
_cell.angle_beta   90.00
_cell.angle_gamma   90.00
#
_symmetry.space_group_name_H-M   'P 1'
#
loop_
_entity.id
_entity.type
_entity.pdbx_description
1 polymer ?
#
loop_
_entity_poly.entity_id
_entity_poly.type
_entity_poly.pdbx_seq_one_letter_code
_entity_poly.pdbx_strand_id
1 'polypeptide(L)'
;NSVDVWSPKTIRAGGGGHFATDIEVAPLLTLSELRVRGLQTVATVGTGGVGSSEIPDGPVAILVGSEAHGLPADVVAAADWRFTIPMPGGTESLNAAVAASIALYVIGNRSTESRG
;
A
#
# COMPACT_ATOMS: atom_id res chain seq x y z
N ASN A 1 12.90 12.11 -5.26
CA ASN A 1 13.35 12.72 -3.99
C ASN A 1 12.65 11.97 -2.86
N SER A 2 13.36 11.17 -2.08
CA SER A 2 12.82 10.40 -0.96
C SER A 2 13.57 10.75 0.32
N VAL A 3 12.93 10.56 1.48
CA VAL A 3 13.60 10.73 2.77
C VAL A 3 14.53 9.55 3.05
N ASP A 4 15.61 9.78 3.79
CA ASP A 4 16.48 8.70 4.27
C ASP A 4 15.73 7.85 5.31
N VAL A 5 15.58 6.56 5.00
CA VAL A 5 14.86 5.59 5.84
C VAL A 5 15.59 5.31 7.16
N TRP A 6 16.91 5.52 7.22
CA TRP A 6 17.71 5.27 8.42
C TRP A 6 18.00 6.54 9.23
N SER A 7 17.42 7.68 8.86
CA SER A 7 17.62 8.91 9.62
C SER A 7 17.02 8.79 11.04
N PRO A 8 17.59 9.46 12.06
CA PRO A 8 17.07 9.41 13.43
C PRO A 8 15.60 9.84 13.54
N LYS A 9 15.13 10.71 12.63
CA LYS A 9 13.73 11.15 12.59
C LYS A 9 12.81 10.03 12.08
N THR A 10 13.21 9.33 11.03
CA THR A 10 12.44 8.23 10.44
C THR A 10 12.36 7.05 11.41
N ILE A 11 13.49 6.65 12.00
CA ILE A 11 13.54 5.54 12.97
C ILE A 11 12.63 5.81 14.17
N ARG A 12 12.67 7.03 14.73
CA ARG A 12 11.78 7.41 15.84
C ARG A 12 10.31 7.38 15.42
N ALA A 13 9.97 7.89 14.24
CA ALA A 13 8.60 7.90 13.75
C ALA A 13 8.04 6.49 13.55
N GLY A 14 8.86 5.53 13.07
CA GLY A 14 8.45 4.14 12.91
C GLY A 14 8.55 3.27 14.16
N GLY A 15 8.87 3.84 15.32
CA GLY A 15 8.90 3.10 16.60
C GLY A 15 9.84 1.88 16.62
N GLY A 16 10.91 1.88 15.82
CA GLY A 16 11.83 0.74 15.70
C GLY A 16 11.40 -0.38 14.75
N GLY A 17 10.23 -0.31 14.12
CA GLY A 17 9.75 -1.33 13.17
C GLY A 17 10.68 -1.55 11.96
N HIS A 18 11.57 -0.60 11.68
CA HIS A 18 12.56 -0.67 10.60
C HIS A 18 13.52 -1.85 10.75
N PHE A 19 13.76 -2.32 11.97
CA PHE A 19 14.64 -3.46 12.25
C PHE A 19 13.92 -4.81 12.14
N ALA A 20 12.59 -4.81 12.04
CA ALA A 20 11.76 -6.01 11.99
C ALA A 20 11.19 -6.29 10.58
N THR A 21 11.51 -5.46 9.60
CA THR A 21 11.06 -5.58 8.22
C THR A 21 12.21 -5.33 7.27
N ASP A 22 12.22 -6.01 6.13
CA ASP A 22 13.14 -5.69 5.06
C ASP A 22 12.75 -4.35 4.43
N ILE A 23 13.71 -3.43 4.33
CA ILE A 23 13.53 -2.13 3.68
C ILE A 23 14.54 -2.03 2.55
N GLU A 24 14.03 -1.85 1.35
CA GLU A 24 14.84 -1.64 0.15
C GLU A 24 14.60 -0.23 -0.39
N VAL A 25 15.68 0.52 -0.61
CA VAL A 25 15.65 1.80 -1.32
C VAL A 25 16.24 1.57 -2.71
N ALA A 26 15.37 1.30 -3.66
CA ALA A 26 15.73 0.99 -5.05
C ALA A 26 14.82 1.75 -6.02
N PRO A 27 15.16 1.83 -7.31
CA PRO A 27 14.18 2.16 -8.34
C PRO A 27 12.93 1.29 -8.15
N LEU A 28 11.76 1.89 -8.28
CA LEU A 28 10.51 1.16 -8.10
C LEU A 28 10.49 -0.05 -9.04
N LEU A 29 10.30 -1.25 -8.48
CA LEU A 29 10.04 -2.43 -9.29
C LEU A 29 8.85 -2.14 -10.22
N THR A 30 8.99 -2.51 -11.47
CA THR A 30 7.88 -2.45 -12.41
C THR A 30 6.77 -3.38 -11.93
N LEU A 31 5.52 -3.04 -12.25
CA LEU A 31 4.37 -3.90 -11.94
C LEU A 31 4.52 -5.30 -12.56
N SER A 32 5.22 -5.40 -13.69
CA SER A 32 5.53 -6.67 -14.34
C SER A 32 6.47 -7.53 -13.50
N GLU A 33 7.49 -6.96 -12.87
CA GLU A 33 8.39 -7.69 -11.98
C GLU A 33 7.68 -8.20 -10.73
N LEU A 34 6.77 -7.39 -10.16
CA LEU A 34 5.93 -7.82 -9.04
C LEU A 34 5.03 -8.99 -9.43
N ARG A 35 4.43 -8.93 -10.62
CA ARG A 35 3.60 -10.03 -11.16
C ARG A 35 4.41 -11.30 -11.39
N VAL A 36 5.63 -11.21 -11.91
CA VAL A 36 6.54 -12.37 -12.08
C VAL A 36 6.88 -13.02 -10.73
N ARG A 37 6.92 -12.24 -9.65
CA ARG A 37 7.10 -12.75 -8.27
C ARG A 37 5.82 -13.35 -7.67
N GLY A 38 4.72 -13.43 -8.42
CA GLY A 38 3.44 -13.96 -7.96
C GLY A 38 2.68 -13.03 -7.02
N LEU A 39 3.02 -11.74 -7.01
CA LEU A 39 2.32 -10.74 -6.20
C LEU A 39 1.20 -10.11 -7.02
N GLN A 40 0.00 -10.08 -6.48
CA GLN A 40 -1.06 -9.22 -7.01
C GLN A 40 -0.83 -7.77 -6.55
N THR A 41 -0.96 -6.82 -7.46
CA THR A 41 -0.70 -5.40 -7.21
C THR A 41 -1.99 -4.68 -6.84
N VAL A 42 -1.97 -3.94 -5.73
CA VAL A 42 -3.13 -3.19 -5.23
C VAL A 42 -2.77 -1.71 -5.10
N ALA A 43 -3.32 -0.88 -5.99
CA ALA A 43 -3.15 0.57 -5.93
C ALA A 43 -4.13 1.21 -4.94
N THR A 44 -3.64 1.93 -3.94
CA THR A 44 -4.51 2.70 -3.04
C THR A 44 -4.95 4.01 -3.71
N VAL A 45 -6.26 4.22 -3.85
CA VAL A 45 -6.85 5.40 -4.51
C VAL A 45 -7.95 6.02 -3.66
N GLY A 46 -8.06 7.35 -3.69
CA GLY A 46 -9.05 8.09 -2.89
C GLY A 46 -10.50 7.79 -3.28
N THR A 47 -10.75 7.42 -4.55
CA THR A 47 -12.09 7.12 -5.08
C THR A 47 -12.02 6.06 -6.19
N GLY A 48 -13.16 5.39 -6.44
CA GLY A 48 -13.32 4.48 -7.58
C GLY A 48 -12.60 3.14 -7.47
N GLY A 49 -12.03 2.82 -6.31
CA GLY A 49 -11.53 1.49 -5.97
C GLY A 49 -12.62 0.58 -5.41
N VAL A 50 -12.31 -0.71 -5.39
CA VAL A 50 -13.12 -1.77 -4.79
C VAL A 50 -12.91 -1.86 -3.27
N GLY A 51 -13.80 -2.56 -2.59
CA GLY A 51 -13.65 -2.93 -1.19
C GLY A 51 -12.61 -4.05 -1.00
N SER A 52 -12.13 -4.23 0.24
CA SER A 52 -11.11 -5.24 0.54
C SER A 52 -11.60 -6.67 0.30
N SER A 53 -12.90 -6.94 0.41
CA SER A 53 -13.52 -8.25 0.18
C SER A 53 -13.53 -8.68 -1.29
N GLU A 54 -13.34 -7.74 -2.23
CA GLU A 54 -13.35 -8.02 -3.66
C GLU A 54 -11.96 -8.43 -4.18
N ILE A 55 -10.91 -8.18 -3.40
CA ILE A 55 -9.52 -8.51 -3.75
C ILE A 55 -9.25 -9.96 -3.30
N PRO A 56 -8.84 -10.87 -4.20
CA PRO A 56 -8.55 -12.25 -3.86
C PRO A 56 -7.50 -12.42 -2.77
N ASP A 57 -7.56 -13.55 -2.06
CA ASP A 57 -6.50 -13.93 -1.12
C ASP A 57 -5.20 -14.29 -1.83
N GLY A 58 -4.09 -14.14 -1.10
CA GLY A 58 -2.76 -14.47 -1.57
C GLY A 58 -1.76 -13.32 -1.40
N PRO A 59 -0.50 -13.53 -1.82
CA PRO A 59 0.57 -12.54 -1.69
C PRO A 59 0.24 -11.25 -2.44
N VAL A 60 0.28 -10.11 -1.75
CA VAL A 60 -0.08 -8.80 -2.31
C VAL A 60 1.10 -7.81 -2.24
N ALA A 61 1.19 -6.95 -3.25
CA ALA A 61 2.01 -5.74 -3.22
C ALA A 61 1.08 -4.52 -3.15
N ILE A 62 1.04 -3.85 -1.99
CA ILE A 62 0.27 -2.63 -1.81
C ILE A 62 1.09 -1.44 -2.30
N LEU A 63 0.54 -0.69 -3.26
CA LEU A 63 1.17 0.47 -3.84
C LEU A 63 0.59 1.72 -3.18
N VAL A 64 1.45 2.56 -2.62
CA VAL A 64 1.07 3.79 -1.93
C VAL A 64 1.79 4.96 -2.57
N GLY A 65 1.01 5.99 -2.90
CA GLY A 65 1.49 7.20 -3.54
C GLY A 65 2.10 8.19 -2.57
N SER A 66 2.78 9.20 -3.11
CA SER A 66 3.23 10.34 -2.31
C SER A 66 2.04 11.17 -1.82
N GLU A 67 2.18 11.86 -0.68
CA GLU A 67 1.13 12.71 -0.14
C GLU A 67 0.72 13.87 -1.09
N ALA A 68 1.67 14.40 -1.86
CA ALA A 68 1.44 15.53 -2.75
C ALA A 68 0.81 15.15 -4.10
N HIS A 69 1.14 13.98 -4.65
CA HIS A 69 0.75 13.61 -6.03
C HIS A 69 0.04 12.27 -6.14
N GLY A 70 -0.10 11.53 -5.04
CA GLY A 70 -0.63 10.18 -5.06
C GLY A 70 0.24 9.24 -5.90
N LEU A 71 -0.40 8.22 -6.47
CA LEU A 71 0.21 7.29 -7.42
C LEU A 71 0.10 7.87 -8.84
N PRO A 72 1.11 7.65 -9.70
CA PRO A 72 1.01 7.95 -11.12
C PRO A 72 -0.20 7.26 -11.78
N ALA A 73 -0.87 7.94 -12.71
CA ALA A 73 -2.12 7.45 -13.31
C ALA A 73 -1.92 6.17 -14.13
N ASP A 74 -0.76 6.01 -14.78
CA ASP A 74 -0.35 4.81 -15.49
C ASP A 74 -0.15 3.62 -14.55
N VAL A 75 0.44 3.84 -13.36
CA VAL A 75 0.56 2.83 -12.30
C VAL A 75 -0.82 2.39 -11.80
N VAL A 76 -1.73 3.34 -11.54
CA VAL A 76 -3.11 3.03 -11.13
C VAL A 76 -3.88 2.29 -12.22
N ALA A 77 -3.63 2.61 -13.49
CA ALA A 77 -4.27 1.95 -14.62
C ALA A 77 -3.79 0.50 -14.81
N ALA A 78 -2.51 0.24 -14.55
CA ALA A 78 -1.86 -1.05 -14.77
C ALA A 78 -1.89 -1.99 -13.56
N ALA A 79 -2.24 -1.49 -12.36
CA ALA A 79 -2.40 -2.33 -11.16
C ALA A 79 -3.56 -3.33 -11.33
N ASP A 80 -3.42 -4.51 -10.73
CA ASP A 80 -4.44 -5.57 -10.80
C ASP A 80 -5.73 -5.14 -10.10
N TRP A 81 -5.60 -4.42 -8.98
CA TRP A 81 -6.73 -3.91 -8.20
C TRP A 81 -6.52 -2.46 -7.81
N ARG A 82 -7.63 -1.72 -7.71
CA ARG A 82 -7.68 -0.38 -7.11
C ARG A 82 -8.46 -0.49 -5.82
N PHE A 83 -7.89 -0.07 -4.71
CA PHE A 83 -8.52 -0.17 -3.40
C PHE A 83 -8.82 1.23 -2.86
N THR A 84 -10.06 1.43 -2.40
CA THR A 84 -10.47 2.67 -1.74
C THR A 84 -10.89 2.38 -0.31
N ILE A 85 -10.30 3.12 0.64
CA ILE A 85 -10.73 3.10 2.04
C ILE A 85 -12.03 3.93 2.14
N PRO A 86 -13.15 3.34 2.60
CA PRO A 86 -14.36 4.10 2.80
C PRO A 86 -14.16 5.20 3.86
N MET A 87 -14.42 6.46 3.49
CA MET A 87 -14.31 7.62 4.37
C MET A 87 -15.68 8.28 4.56
N PRO A 88 -16.52 7.78 5.49
CA PRO A 88 -17.77 8.45 5.83
C PRO A 88 -17.47 9.81 6.48
N GLY A 89 -18.01 10.89 5.93
CA GLY A 89 -17.85 12.24 6.51
C GLY A 89 -17.13 13.28 5.64
N GLY A 90 -16.87 12.99 4.36
CA GLY A 90 -16.46 14.01 3.38
C GLY A 90 -15.00 14.47 3.50
N THR A 91 -14.15 13.73 4.21
CA THR A 91 -12.70 13.95 4.15
C THR A 91 -12.19 13.52 2.78
N GLU A 92 -11.44 14.39 2.10
CA GLU A 92 -10.99 14.17 0.72
C GLU A 92 -9.81 13.19 0.62
N SER A 93 -8.99 13.05 1.67
CA SER A 93 -7.85 12.13 1.70
C SER A 93 -7.37 11.82 3.12
N LEU A 94 -6.82 10.62 3.30
CA LEU A 94 -6.01 10.27 4.46
C LEU A 94 -4.54 10.61 4.22
N ASN A 95 -3.79 10.77 5.31
CA ASN A 95 -2.34 10.75 5.24
C ASN A 95 -1.85 9.41 4.65
N ALA A 96 -0.82 9.45 3.80
CA ALA A 96 -0.32 8.26 3.09
C ALA A 96 0.09 7.11 4.04
N ALA A 97 0.71 7.40 5.18
CA ALA A 97 1.09 6.37 6.16
C ALA A 97 -0.14 5.74 6.84
N VAL A 98 -1.18 6.54 7.11
CA VAL A 98 -2.45 6.05 7.66
C VAL A 98 -3.17 5.17 6.64
N ALA A 99 -3.26 5.61 5.38
CA ALA A 99 -3.85 4.82 4.31
C ALA A 99 -3.11 3.49 4.10
N ALA A 100 -1.77 3.52 4.09
CA ALA A 100 -0.94 2.32 4.01
C ALA A 100 -1.20 1.36 5.17
N SER A 101 -1.27 1.88 6.39
CA SER A 101 -1.50 1.08 7.61
C SER A 101 -2.87 0.39 7.59
N ILE A 102 -3.91 1.12 7.20
CA ILE A 102 -5.27 0.57 7.07
C ILE A 102 -5.30 -0.48 5.96
N ALA A 103 -4.73 -0.18 4.79
CA ALA A 103 -4.68 -1.12 3.67
C ALA A 103 -3.97 -2.43 4.07
N LEU A 104 -2.80 -2.34 4.71
CA LEU A 104 -2.07 -3.51 5.22
C LEU A 104 -2.92 -4.34 6.20
N TYR A 105 -3.61 -3.69 7.13
CA TYR A 105 -4.46 -4.38 8.09
C TYR A 105 -5.65 -5.09 7.43
N VAL A 106 -6.42 -4.38 6.60
CA VAL A 106 -7.67 -4.93 6.02
C VAL A 106 -7.44 -5.90 4.87
N ILE A 107 -6.32 -5.79 4.16
CA ILE A 107 -5.94 -6.70 3.07
C ILE A 107 -5.14 -7.88 3.62
N GLY A 108 -4.20 -7.64 4.53
CA GLY A 108 -3.32 -8.67 5.09
C GLY A 108 -4.05 -9.69 5.98
N ASN A 109 -5.07 -9.25 6.72
CA ASN A 109 -5.79 -10.13 7.67
C ASN A 109 -6.87 -11.03 7.02
N ARG A 110 -7.13 -10.93 5.72
CA ARG A 110 -8.13 -11.81 5.07
C ARG A 110 -7.68 -13.28 5.06
N SER A 111 -6.37 -13.49 4.92
CA SER A 111 -5.74 -14.81 5.00
C SER A 111 -5.92 -15.50 6.36
N THR A 112 -6.13 -14.72 7.43
CA THR A 112 -6.37 -15.24 8.78
C THR A 112 -7.84 -15.52 9.06
N GLU A 113 -8.75 -14.77 8.44
CA GLU A 113 -10.21 -14.94 8.62
C GLU A 113 -10.74 -16.21 7.92
N SER A 114 -10.18 -16.58 6.76
CA SER A 114 -10.62 -17.79 6.01
C SER A 114 -10.14 -19.12 6.62
N ARG A 115 -9.38 -19.11 7.72
CA ARG A 115 -8.89 -20.32 8.41
C ARG A 115 -9.61 -20.60 9.73
N GLY A 116 -10.66 -19.83 10.05
CA GLY A 116 -11.53 -20.00 11.22
C GLY A 116 -12.76 -20.84 10.95
#